data_AF-A0AAW9J3C3-F1
#
_entry.id   AF-A0AAW9J3C3-F1
#
_cell.length_a   1.000
_cell.length_b   1.000
_cell.length_c   1.000
_cell.angle_alpha   90.00
_cell.angle_beta   90.00
_cell.angle_gamma   90.00
#
_symmetry.space_group_name_H-M   'P 1'
#
loop_
_entity.id
_entity.type
_entity.pdbx_description
1 polymer ?
#
loop_
_entity_poly.entity_id
_entity_poly.type
_entity_poly.pdbx_seq_one_letter_code
_entity_poly.pdbx_strand_id
1 'polypeptide(L)'
;LEDGIYRNLYDLADLNHLNSTVDSYFKAAIKLWLDMGIDGIRMDAVKHMPFEWQKSFMDTIYSYRPVFTFGEWFLGVGEVDPNNSSFANNNGMSLLDFRYAQTVRQVFRDKKSNMYALDSMFTSTATDYEHINDQVIFVDNHDMDRFSTSNNNTSVDQALVLTLTSRGVPAIYYGTEQYMNGDGDPYNRGMMSGFNTNTNAYQIIKALSPLRQSNSALGYGDTKQKWINNDVYIYERKFGDDVVVVALNKGSSSVNISGLVTSLPSGNYSDVLGKTVNGNDIVVNKGAVNNFNLAGNSAAVWSYNTNTSTPNIGNVAHPMAKVGQEVVITGEGFGSGKGTVRFGNVAAEVVSWSDNEIKVKVPNVPAGKVAVSLRTAGGIESNIYGNYDVVSGDLVTVRFVVKNATTNLGENLYLVGSVPELGSWNASKAIGALYNQVVYKYPTWYYDVSVPAGTRIEYKFIKKNGTLVTWESGNNHVYT
;
A
#
# COMPACT_ATOMS: atom_id res chain seq x y z
N LEU A 1 -6.32 14.61 -14.77
CA LEU A 1 -6.14 13.15 -15.01
C LEU A 1 -6.31 12.82 -16.48
N GLU A 2 -7.48 13.07 -17.10
CA GLU A 2 -7.74 12.75 -18.52
C GLU A 2 -6.58 13.09 -19.47
N ASP A 3 -6.06 14.33 -19.39
CA ASP A 3 -4.98 14.80 -20.26
C ASP A 3 -3.72 13.91 -20.18
N GLY A 4 -3.30 13.53 -18.97
CA GLY A 4 -2.14 12.67 -18.77
C GLY A 4 -2.40 11.17 -19.02
N ILE A 5 -3.65 10.76 -19.23
CA ILE A 5 -4.02 9.36 -19.53
C ILE A 5 -4.10 9.10 -21.04
N TYR A 6 -4.54 10.09 -21.83
CA TYR A 6 -4.82 9.90 -23.26
C TYR A 6 -3.93 10.74 -24.17
N ARG A 7 -2.89 11.36 -23.61
CA ARG A 7 -1.81 12.00 -24.37
C ARG A 7 -0.48 11.38 -23.97
N ASN A 8 0.48 11.48 -24.86
CA ASN A 8 1.83 10.98 -24.65
C ASN A 8 2.46 11.54 -23.37
N LEU A 9 3.06 10.65 -22.60
CA LEU A 9 4.02 11.01 -21.56
C LEU A 9 5.37 11.30 -22.25
N TYR A 10 5.81 12.56 -22.21
CA TYR A 10 6.91 13.06 -23.03
C TYR A 10 6.66 12.78 -24.53
N ASP A 11 7.61 12.18 -25.23
CA ASP A 11 7.51 11.76 -26.63
C ASP A 11 7.27 10.25 -26.79
N LEU A 12 6.99 9.53 -25.68
CA LEU A 12 6.68 8.11 -25.71
C LEU A 12 5.35 7.87 -26.45
N ALA A 13 5.35 6.92 -27.38
CA ALA A 13 4.16 6.56 -28.15
C ALA A 13 3.13 5.89 -27.24
N ASP A 14 2.06 6.61 -26.92
CA ASP A 14 1.05 6.14 -25.98
C ASP A 14 0.21 4.99 -26.57
N LEU A 15 0.16 3.87 -25.85
CA LEU A 15 -0.51 2.66 -26.30
C LEU A 15 -2.00 2.75 -25.99
N ASN A 16 -2.83 2.60 -27.03
CA ASN A 16 -4.28 2.57 -26.88
C ASN A 16 -4.75 1.23 -26.30
N HIS A 17 -4.81 1.14 -24.97
CA HIS A 17 -5.25 -0.05 -24.23
C HIS A 17 -6.70 -0.48 -24.51
N LEU A 18 -7.54 0.37 -25.13
CA LEU A 18 -8.87 -0.03 -25.58
C LEU A 18 -8.89 -0.67 -26.96
N ASN A 19 -7.79 -0.63 -27.70
CA ASN A 19 -7.65 -1.46 -28.88
C ASN A 19 -7.56 -2.92 -28.43
N SER A 20 -8.47 -3.77 -28.89
CA SER A 20 -8.56 -5.17 -28.45
C SER A 20 -7.28 -5.98 -28.72
N THR A 21 -6.54 -5.66 -29.78
CA THR A 21 -5.24 -6.28 -30.07
C THR A 21 -4.20 -5.89 -29.03
N VAL A 22 -4.17 -4.62 -28.62
CA VAL A 22 -3.24 -4.11 -27.59
C VAL A 22 -3.58 -4.72 -26.23
N ASP A 23 -4.85 -4.69 -25.82
CA ASP A 23 -5.31 -5.32 -24.56
C ASP A 23 -4.91 -6.79 -24.48
N SER A 24 -5.24 -7.54 -25.54
CA SER A 24 -4.93 -8.98 -25.62
C SER A 24 -3.42 -9.23 -25.61
N TYR A 25 -2.64 -8.39 -26.30
CA TYR A 25 -1.18 -8.48 -26.34
C TYR A 25 -0.58 -8.30 -24.95
N PHE A 26 -0.98 -7.26 -24.21
CA PHE A 26 -0.46 -7.02 -22.85
C PHE A 26 -0.82 -8.17 -21.90
N LYS A 27 -2.06 -8.63 -21.94
CA LYS A 27 -2.52 -9.79 -21.14
C LYS A 27 -1.77 -11.08 -21.49
N ALA A 28 -1.40 -11.29 -22.75
CA ALA A 28 -0.58 -12.44 -23.15
C ALA A 28 0.90 -12.26 -22.74
N ALA A 29 1.45 -11.06 -22.92
CA ALA A 29 2.83 -10.75 -22.58
C ALA A 29 3.11 -10.91 -21.09
N ILE A 30 2.20 -10.47 -20.21
CA ILE A 30 2.42 -10.64 -18.77
C ILE A 30 2.34 -12.11 -18.35
N LYS A 31 1.50 -12.93 -18.99
CA LYS A 31 1.43 -14.37 -18.75
C LYS A 31 2.74 -15.07 -19.08
N LEU A 32 3.43 -14.65 -20.14
CA LEU A 32 4.78 -15.15 -20.45
C LEU A 32 5.74 -14.93 -19.28
N TRP A 33 5.79 -13.73 -18.71
CA TRP A 33 6.66 -13.46 -17.56
C TRP A 33 6.22 -14.20 -16.30
N LEU A 34 4.91 -14.36 -16.10
CA LEU A 34 4.37 -15.21 -15.05
C LEU A 34 4.80 -16.67 -15.26
N ASP A 35 4.81 -17.21 -16.48
CA ASP A 35 5.28 -18.57 -16.74
C ASP A 35 6.79 -18.73 -16.49
N MET A 36 7.56 -17.65 -16.62
CA MET A 36 8.98 -17.62 -16.25
C MET A 36 9.24 -17.63 -14.73
N GLY A 37 8.20 -17.50 -13.90
CA GLY A 37 8.33 -17.62 -12.45
C GLY A 37 8.64 -16.33 -11.69
N ILE A 38 8.31 -15.14 -12.23
CA ILE A 38 8.43 -13.88 -11.45
C ILE A 38 7.57 -13.91 -10.18
N ASP A 39 8.02 -13.28 -9.10
CA ASP A 39 7.29 -13.26 -7.81
C ASP A 39 6.54 -11.94 -7.55
N GLY A 40 6.74 -10.95 -8.41
CA GLY A 40 6.04 -9.68 -8.32
C GLY A 40 6.25 -8.80 -9.54
N ILE A 41 5.44 -7.74 -9.62
CA ILE A 41 5.40 -6.79 -10.74
C ILE A 41 5.42 -5.37 -10.19
N ARG A 42 6.30 -4.52 -10.72
CA ARG A 42 6.24 -3.06 -10.53
C ARG A 42 5.65 -2.47 -11.81
N MET A 43 4.45 -1.91 -11.73
CA MET A 43 3.77 -1.24 -12.84
C MET A 43 4.23 0.21 -12.96
N ASP A 44 4.77 0.55 -14.12
CA ASP A 44 5.20 1.91 -14.46
C ASP A 44 4.00 2.84 -14.71
N ALA A 45 4.19 4.14 -14.44
CA ALA A 45 3.30 5.21 -14.88
C ALA A 45 1.79 4.98 -14.66
N VAL A 46 1.37 4.43 -13.51
CA VAL A 46 -0.03 4.02 -13.32
C VAL A 46 -1.04 5.19 -13.32
N LYS A 47 -0.56 6.41 -13.12
CA LYS A 47 -1.35 7.66 -13.27
C LYS A 47 -1.71 7.99 -14.72
N HIS A 48 -1.01 7.37 -15.68
CA HIS A 48 -1.07 7.66 -17.12
C HIS A 48 -1.82 6.59 -17.93
N MET A 49 -2.45 5.63 -17.26
CA MET A 49 -3.31 4.63 -17.91
C MET A 49 -4.72 4.68 -17.32
N PRO A 50 -5.77 4.31 -18.07
CA PRO A 50 -7.12 4.27 -17.50
C PRO A 50 -7.16 3.32 -16.30
N PHE A 51 -7.66 3.81 -15.16
CA PHE A 51 -7.77 3.02 -13.92
C PHE A 51 -8.43 1.66 -14.18
N GLU A 52 -9.53 1.69 -14.92
CA GLU A 52 -10.40 0.52 -15.11
C GLU A 52 -9.79 -0.51 -16.07
N TRP A 53 -8.94 -0.08 -17.01
CA TRP A 53 -8.12 -1.01 -17.77
C TRP A 53 -7.09 -1.71 -16.89
N GLN A 54 -6.42 -0.96 -16.01
CA GLN A 54 -5.47 -1.54 -15.07
C GLN A 54 -6.15 -2.53 -14.11
N LYS A 55 -7.39 -2.25 -13.67
CA LYS A 55 -8.18 -3.18 -12.84
C LYS A 55 -8.49 -4.50 -13.57
N SER A 56 -8.88 -4.46 -14.85
CA SER A 56 -9.10 -5.70 -15.62
C SER A 56 -7.80 -6.45 -15.95
N PHE A 57 -6.68 -5.71 -16.08
CA PHE A 57 -5.35 -6.29 -16.20
C PHE A 57 -4.92 -7.02 -14.91
N MET A 58 -5.20 -6.43 -13.74
CA MET A 58 -4.96 -7.09 -12.44
C MET A 58 -5.82 -8.34 -12.24
N ASP A 59 -7.10 -8.30 -12.61
CA ASP A 59 -7.96 -9.50 -12.61
C ASP A 59 -7.35 -10.62 -13.48
N THR A 60 -6.78 -10.27 -14.63
CA THR A 60 -6.10 -11.24 -15.51
C THR A 60 -4.88 -11.87 -14.83
N ILE A 61 -4.03 -11.07 -14.17
CA ILE A 61 -2.85 -11.56 -13.44
C ILE A 61 -3.29 -12.50 -12.31
N TYR A 62 -4.23 -12.07 -11.47
CA TYR A 62 -4.64 -12.84 -10.30
C TYR A 62 -5.38 -14.12 -10.65
N SER A 63 -6.07 -14.14 -11.78
CA SER A 63 -6.74 -15.34 -12.28
C SER A 63 -5.80 -16.34 -12.92
N TYR A 64 -4.63 -15.89 -13.36
CA TYR A 64 -3.66 -16.74 -14.03
C TYR A 64 -2.63 -17.31 -13.05
N ARG A 65 -1.85 -16.43 -12.42
CA ARG A 65 -0.88 -16.79 -11.37
C ARG A 65 -0.65 -15.54 -10.52
N PRO A 66 -1.22 -15.48 -9.32
CA PRO A 66 -1.28 -14.22 -8.60
C PRO A 66 0.06 -13.92 -7.93
N VAL A 67 0.57 -12.69 -8.12
CA VAL A 67 1.87 -12.22 -7.61
C VAL A 67 1.73 -10.81 -7.04
N PHE A 68 2.56 -10.44 -6.06
CA PHE A 68 2.50 -9.11 -5.47
C PHE A 68 2.77 -8.04 -6.53
N THR A 69 1.83 -7.11 -6.71
CA THR A 69 1.91 -6.09 -7.75
C THR A 69 1.73 -4.70 -7.16
N PHE A 70 2.58 -3.76 -7.54
CA PHE A 70 2.51 -2.38 -7.08
C PHE A 70 2.83 -1.39 -8.21
N GLY A 71 2.15 -0.25 -8.21
CA GLY A 71 2.30 0.79 -9.22
C GLY A 71 3.18 1.96 -8.78
N GLU A 72 3.71 2.69 -9.75
CA GLU A 72 4.27 4.03 -9.53
C GLU A 72 3.25 5.12 -9.87
N TRP A 73 2.77 5.79 -8.83
CA TRP A 73 2.03 7.03 -8.95
C TRP A 73 2.83 8.11 -8.22
N PHE A 74 3.61 8.88 -8.98
CA PHE A 74 4.45 9.93 -8.41
C PHE A 74 3.60 10.96 -7.65
N LEU A 75 4.06 11.33 -6.45
CA LEU A 75 3.57 12.47 -5.69
C LEU A 75 4.74 13.37 -5.31
N GLY A 76 4.55 14.68 -5.51
CA GLY A 76 5.48 15.70 -5.09
C GLY A 76 5.50 15.92 -3.58
N VAL A 77 6.40 16.81 -3.14
CA VAL A 77 6.52 17.18 -1.72
C VAL A 77 5.23 17.81 -1.21
N GLY A 78 4.60 17.16 -0.21
CA GLY A 78 3.35 17.62 0.39
C GLY A 78 2.10 17.41 -0.47
N GLU A 79 2.23 16.76 -1.64
CA GLU A 79 1.09 16.43 -2.49
C GLU A 79 0.24 15.32 -1.84
N VAL A 80 -1.06 15.56 -1.75
CA VAL A 80 -2.07 14.57 -1.37
C VAL A 80 -3.13 14.55 -2.46
N ASP A 81 -3.16 13.47 -3.22
CA ASP A 81 -4.12 13.26 -4.32
C ASP A 81 -5.10 12.14 -3.92
N PRO A 82 -6.39 12.44 -3.71
CA PRO A 82 -7.39 11.41 -3.41
C PRO A 82 -7.52 10.32 -4.48
N ASN A 83 -7.12 10.59 -5.72
CA ASN A 83 -7.10 9.58 -6.78
C ASN A 83 -5.97 8.55 -6.57
N ASN A 84 -4.86 8.95 -5.94
CA ASN A 84 -3.77 8.03 -5.59
C ASN A 84 -4.20 7.02 -4.52
N SER A 85 -4.81 7.49 -3.43
CA SER A 85 -5.32 6.58 -2.39
C SER A 85 -6.48 5.73 -2.90
N SER A 86 -7.39 6.31 -3.69
CA SER A 86 -8.45 5.55 -4.36
C SER A 86 -7.87 4.46 -5.29
N PHE A 87 -6.78 4.75 -6.02
CA PHE A 87 -6.07 3.78 -6.83
C PHE A 87 -5.56 2.60 -5.99
N ALA A 88 -4.77 2.88 -4.95
CA ALA A 88 -4.24 1.84 -4.06
C ALA A 88 -5.33 0.97 -3.41
N ASN A 89 -6.50 1.56 -3.09
CA ASN A 89 -7.57 0.87 -2.39
C ASN A 89 -8.49 0.03 -3.31
N ASN A 90 -8.60 0.38 -4.60
CA ASN A 90 -9.66 -0.13 -5.47
C ASN A 90 -9.19 -0.74 -6.79
N ASN A 91 -7.92 -0.56 -7.19
CA ASN A 91 -7.41 -1.05 -8.47
C ASN A 91 -7.01 -2.53 -8.46
N GLY A 92 -6.74 -3.08 -7.27
CA GLY A 92 -6.21 -4.43 -7.11
C GLY A 92 -4.69 -4.50 -7.09
N MET A 93 -3.96 -3.38 -7.15
CA MET A 93 -2.52 -3.32 -6.92
C MET A 93 -2.17 -2.24 -5.88
N SER A 94 -1.05 -2.43 -5.19
CA SER A 94 -0.54 -1.47 -4.20
C SER A 94 0.24 -0.32 -4.88
N LEU A 95 0.85 0.59 -4.12
CA LEU A 95 1.67 1.68 -4.68
C LEU A 95 3.04 1.80 -4.01
N LEU A 96 3.96 2.40 -4.74
CA LEU A 96 5.10 3.11 -4.16
C LEU A 96 4.58 4.26 -3.28
N ASP A 97 4.96 4.29 -2.01
CA ASP A 97 4.50 5.26 -1.03
C ASP A 97 5.34 6.55 -1.11
N PHE A 98 5.02 7.41 -2.09
CA PHE A 98 5.68 8.71 -2.22
C PHE A 98 5.39 9.66 -1.06
N ARG A 99 4.26 9.52 -0.35
CA ARG A 99 3.99 10.34 0.85
C ARG A 99 5.02 10.04 1.94
N TYR A 100 5.27 8.76 2.19
CA TYR A 100 6.35 8.32 3.07
C TYR A 100 7.71 8.84 2.57
N ALA A 101 8.08 8.56 1.32
CA ALA A 101 9.38 8.91 0.78
C ALA A 101 9.67 10.41 0.87
N GLN A 102 8.73 11.26 0.42
CA GLN A 102 8.89 12.71 0.44
C GLN A 102 8.96 13.26 1.88
N THR A 103 8.14 12.77 2.81
CA THR A 103 8.20 13.21 4.21
C THR A 103 9.52 12.82 4.87
N VAL A 104 9.99 11.57 4.68
CA VAL A 104 11.28 11.13 5.24
C VAL A 104 12.43 11.98 4.71
N ARG A 105 12.42 12.29 3.41
CA ARG A 105 13.40 13.20 2.80
C ARG A 105 13.34 14.59 3.41
N GLN A 106 12.15 15.18 3.56
CA GLN A 106 12.02 16.51 4.18
C GLN A 106 12.55 16.55 5.62
N VAL A 107 12.37 15.48 6.40
CA VAL A 107 12.78 15.41 7.81
C VAL A 107 14.27 15.13 7.96
N PHE A 108 14.81 14.16 7.24
CA PHE A 108 16.17 13.64 7.46
C PHE A 108 17.20 14.11 6.44
N ARG A 109 16.83 14.21 5.15
CA ARG A 109 17.73 14.60 4.06
C ARG A 109 17.79 16.12 3.91
N ASP A 110 16.65 16.73 3.60
CA ASP A 110 16.57 18.13 3.20
C ASP A 110 16.46 19.08 4.39
N LYS A 111 16.17 18.55 5.59
CA LYS A 111 16.05 19.28 6.86
C LYS A 111 15.06 20.46 6.79
N LYS A 112 13.99 20.27 6.02
CA LYS A 112 12.90 21.25 5.83
C LYS A 112 11.69 20.98 6.73
N SER A 113 11.73 19.90 7.51
CA SER A 113 10.64 19.50 8.41
C SER A 113 11.16 18.83 9.68
N ASN A 114 10.25 18.38 10.54
CA ASN A 114 10.53 17.84 11.87
C ASN A 114 9.76 16.54 12.12
N MET A 115 9.98 15.91 13.28
CA MET A 115 9.37 14.61 13.58
C MET A 115 7.84 14.66 13.68
N TYR A 116 7.22 15.81 13.97
CA TYR A 116 5.76 15.94 13.96
C TYR A 116 5.15 15.74 12.57
N ALA A 117 5.87 16.15 11.51
CA ALA A 117 5.43 15.87 10.14
C ALA A 117 5.49 14.38 9.81
N LEU A 118 6.48 13.67 10.36
CA LEU A 118 6.60 12.22 10.21
C LEU A 118 5.42 11.50 10.88
N ASP A 119 5.07 11.88 12.12
CA ASP A 119 3.91 11.35 12.83
C ASP A 119 2.57 11.66 12.11
N SER A 120 2.42 12.89 11.61
CA SER A 120 1.25 13.30 10.82
C SER A 120 1.12 12.48 9.53
N MET A 121 2.24 12.17 8.87
CA MET A 121 2.27 11.29 7.70
C MET A 121 1.85 9.87 8.07
N PHE A 122 2.37 9.30 9.16
CA PHE A 122 1.96 7.97 9.62
C PHE A 122 0.46 7.90 9.92
N THR A 123 -0.07 8.90 10.62
CA THR A 123 -1.49 8.97 10.99
C THR A 123 -2.40 9.11 9.76
N SER A 124 -2.06 10.03 8.84
CA SER A 124 -2.89 10.29 7.65
C SER A 124 -2.84 9.12 6.66
N THR A 125 -1.66 8.55 6.38
CA THR A 125 -1.54 7.41 5.46
C THR A 125 -2.23 6.16 5.98
N ALA A 126 -2.21 5.89 7.28
CA ALA A 126 -2.96 4.78 7.89
C ALA A 126 -4.49 4.96 7.79
N THR A 127 -4.97 6.19 7.60
CA THR A 127 -6.39 6.47 7.37
C THR A 127 -6.74 6.36 5.88
N ASP A 128 -5.86 6.85 5.00
CA ASP A 128 -6.16 6.97 3.57
C ASP A 128 -5.99 5.65 2.79
N TYR A 129 -5.06 4.78 3.22
CA TYR A 129 -4.80 3.49 2.57
C TYR A 129 -5.44 2.34 3.35
N GLU A 130 -6.35 1.59 2.72
CA GLU A 130 -7.02 0.43 3.31
C GLU A 130 -6.04 -0.72 3.59
N HIS A 131 -5.00 -0.83 2.76
CA HIS A 131 -3.98 -1.87 2.82
C HIS A 131 -2.60 -1.24 3.05
N ILE A 132 -2.43 -0.53 4.16
CA ILE A 132 -1.20 0.23 4.47
C ILE A 132 0.06 -0.65 4.52
N ASN A 133 -0.08 -1.92 4.91
CA ASN A 133 1.03 -2.88 4.97
C ASN A 133 1.51 -3.33 3.58
N ASP A 134 0.71 -3.14 2.54
CA ASP A 134 1.07 -3.51 1.16
C ASP A 134 1.75 -2.35 0.40
N GLN A 135 1.81 -1.15 0.98
CA GLN A 135 2.47 -0.01 0.31
C GLN A 135 3.99 -0.18 0.34
N VAL A 136 4.65 0.07 -0.79
CA VAL A 136 6.10 -0.09 -0.93
C VAL A 136 6.80 1.20 -0.51
N ILE A 137 7.50 1.18 0.63
CA ILE A 137 8.16 2.35 1.21
C ILE A 137 9.63 2.41 0.83
N PHE A 138 10.12 3.62 0.60
CA PHE A 138 11.48 3.88 0.15
C PHE A 138 11.90 5.30 0.54
N VAL A 139 13.17 5.65 0.34
CA VAL A 139 13.71 6.99 0.67
C VAL A 139 14.29 7.71 -0.56
N ASP A 140 14.64 6.94 -1.58
CA ASP A 140 15.03 7.35 -2.92
C ASP A 140 14.77 6.20 -3.91
N ASN A 141 14.79 6.52 -5.20
CA ASN A 141 14.64 5.56 -6.28
C ASN A 141 15.38 6.07 -7.53
N HIS A 142 15.07 5.50 -8.69
CA HIS A 142 15.69 5.82 -9.97
C HIS A 142 15.30 7.17 -10.56
N ASP A 143 14.28 7.85 -10.02
CA ASP A 143 13.76 9.15 -10.53
C ASP A 143 13.90 10.28 -9.51
N MET A 144 14.46 9.98 -8.34
CA MET A 144 14.73 10.95 -7.28
C MET A 144 16.24 11.15 -7.13
N ASP A 145 16.64 12.32 -6.68
CA ASP A 145 17.99 12.51 -6.17
C ASP A 145 18.30 11.46 -5.11
N ARG A 146 19.51 10.90 -5.15
CA ARG A 146 20.02 10.01 -4.09
C ARG A 146 19.79 10.63 -2.72
N PHE A 147 19.38 9.80 -1.77
CA PHE A 147 19.19 10.24 -0.39
C PHE A 147 20.53 10.64 0.22
N SER A 148 21.58 9.88 -0.09
CA SER A 148 22.94 10.17 0.30
C SER A 148 23.48 11.40 -0.44
N THR A 149 24.18 12.24 0.32
CA THR A 149 24.93 13.42 -0.13
C THR A 149 26.33 13.36 0.48
N SER A 150 27.20 14.32 0.19
CA SER A 150 28.62 14.25 0.60
C SER A 150 28.86 14.17 2.11
N ASN A 151 27.91 14.58 2.97
CA ASN A 151 28.12 14.68 4.42
C ASN A 151 26.88 14.34 5.26
N ASN A 152 26.08 13.33 4.87
CA ASN A 152 24.86 12.98 5.59
C ASN A 152 24.69 11.47 5.90
N ASN A 153 25.78 10.70 6.02
CA ASN A 153 25.71 9.26 6.31
C ASN A 153 24.84 8.94 7.54
N THR A 154 24.90 9.76 8.60
CA THR A 154 24.00 9.60 9.76
C THR A 154 22.53 9.70 9.38
N SER A 155 22.14 10.65 8.52
CA SER A 155 20.76 10.76 8.04
C SER A 155 20.36 9.53 7.22
N VAL A 156 21.27 8.99 6.39
CA VAL A 156 21.06 7.76 5.62
C VAL A 156 20.82 6.59 6.57
N ASP A 157 21.69 6.42 7.56
CA ASP A 157 21.61 5.38 8.57
C ASP A 157 20.27 5.44 9.34
N GLN A 158 19.85 6.64 9.78
CA GLN A 158 18.57 6.84 10.47
C GLN A 158 17.36 6.59 9.57
N ALA A 159 17.42 7.00 8.30
CA ALA A 159 16.35 6.75 7.34
C ALA A 159 16.22 5.25 7.01
N LEU A 160 17.32 4.50 6.99
CA LEU A 160 17.32 3.04 6.88
C LEU A 160 16.71 2.38 8.11
N VAL A 161 17.09 2.82 9.32
CA VAL A 161 16.47 2.32 10.56
C VAL A 161 14.96 2.54 10.53
N LEU A 162 14.52 3.77 10.24
CA LEU A 162 13.11 4.12 10.13
C LEU A 162 12.39 3.24 9.09
N THR A 163 12.92 3.11 7.88
CA THR A 163 12.26 2.39 6.78
C THR A 163 12.18 0.90 7.06
N LEU A 164 13.23 0.27 7.58
CA LEU A 164 13.24 -1.15 7.91
C LEU A 164 12.39 -1.49 9.14
N THR A 165 11.96 -0.51 9.93
CA THR A 165 11.08 -0.71 11.10
C THR A 165 9.70 -0.08 10.95
N SER A 166 9.40 0.55 9.81
CA SER A 166 8.09 1.14 9.49
C SER A 166 7.13 0.14 8.83
N ARG A 167 5.84 0.52 8.79
CA ARG A 167 4.79 -0.21 8.08
C ARG A 167 4.99 -0.17 6.56
N GLY A 168 4.49 -1.19 5.85
CA GLY A 168 4.68 -1.34 4.41
C GLY A 168 5.79 -2.32 4.05
N VAL A 169 6.17 -2.32 2.78
CA VAL A 169 7.21 -3.18 2.20
C VAL A 169 8.45 -2.34 1.88
N PRO A 170 9.55 -2.44 2.66
CA PRO A 170 10.77 -1.66 2.41
C PRO A 170 11.45 -2.02 1.09
N ALA A 171 11.70 -1.02 0.26
CA ALA A 171 12.57 -1.09 -0.91
C ALA A 171 13.79 -0.18 -0.70
N ILE A 172 14.98 -0.73 -0.94
CA ILE A 172 16.26 -0.02 -0.83
C ILE A 172 16.87 0.08 -2.22
N TYR A 173 17.16 1.30 -2.66
CA TYR A 173 17.80 1.53 -3.96
C TYR A 173 19.28 1.14 -3.92
N TYR A 174 19.76 0.46 -4.97
CA TYR A 174 21.10 -0.15 -4.98
C TYR A 174 22.19 0.89 -4.69
N GLY A 175 23.13 0.61 -3.79
CA GLY A 175 24.23 1.53 -3.48
C GLY A 175 23.91 2.53 -2.37
N THR A 176 22.68 2.57 -1.84
CA THR A 176 22.37 3.32 -0.61
C THR A 176 23.22 2.82 0.56
N GLU A 177 23.47 1.51 0.63
CA GLU A 177 24.36 0.88 1.60
C GLU A 177 25.85 1.19 1.39
N GLN A 178 26.20 1.76 0.24
CA GLN A 178 27.54 2.25 -0.10
C GLN A 178 27.62 3.79 -0.09
N TYR A 179 26.56 4.47 0.37
CA TYR A 179 26.45 5.93 0.37
C TYR A 179 26.67 6.56 -1.02
N MET A 180 26.14 5.92 -2.07
CA MET A 180 26.19 6.47 -3.44
C MET A 180 25.39 7.77 -3.55
N ASN A 181 26.00 8.78 -4.17
CA ASN A 181 25.43 10.11 -4.35
C ASN A 181 25.14 10.38 -5.84
N GLY A 182 24.23 11.31 -6.12
CA GLY A 182 23.86 11.72 -7.47
C GLY A 182 22.47 12.34 -7.51
N ASP A 183 22.38 13.57 -8.00
CA ASP A 183 21.13 14.33 -8.10
C ASP A 183 20.64 14.37 -9.55
N GLY A 184 19.37 14.02 -9.77
CA GLY A 184 18.74 13.90 -11.09
C GLY A 184 19.13 12.67 -11.91
N ASP A 185 18.29 12.33 -12.89
CA ASP A 185 18.57 11.34 -13.93
C ASP A 185 19.58 11.92 -14.95
N PRO A 186 20.67 11.22 -15.33
CA PRO A 186 21.07 9.85 -14.94
C PRO A 186 22.10 9.77 -13.80
N TYR A 187 22.41 10.88 -13.13
CA TYR A 187 23.44 10.92 -12.10
C TYR A 187 23.11 10.05 -10.88
N ASN A 188 21.82 9.85 -10.59
CA ASN A 188 21.34 8.91 -9.56
C ASN A 188 21.48 7.42 -9.95
N ARG A 189 21.85 7.11 -11.20
CA ARG A 189 21.97 5.75 -11.78
C ARG A 189 23.42 5.36 -12.12
N GLY A 190 24.40 5.94 -11.42
CA GLY A 190 25.81 5.57 -11.60
C GLY A 190 26.08 4.08 -11.36
N MET A 191 27.13 3.54 -11.99
CA MET A 191 27.54 2.15 -11.73
C MET A 191 27.82 1.94 -10.24
N MET A 192 27.46 0.75 -9.71
CA MET A 192 27.66 0.42 -8.29
C MET A 192 29.11 0.70 -7.86
N SER A 193 29.28 1.54 -6.83
CA SER A 193 30.59 2.07 -6.44
C SER A 193 31.49 1.05 -5.74
N GLY A 194 30.91 0.02 -5.13
CA GLY A 194 31.63 -1.03 -4.42
C GLY A 194 30.68 -2.00 -3.72
N PHE A 195 31.23 -2.95 -2.98
CA PHE A 195 30.47 -4.00 -2.27
C PHE A 195 30.95 -4.13 -0.82
N ASN A 196 31.24 -3.02 -0.15
CA ASN A 196 31.75 -3.05 1.22
C ASN A 196 30.62 -3.46 2.18
N THR A 197 30.78 -4.60 2.84
CA THR A 197 29.82 -5.12 3.81
C THR A 197 29.99 -4.55 5.21
N ASN A 198 30.93 -3.63 5.44
CA ASN A 198 31.25 -3.08 6.77
C ASN A 198 30.73 -1.65 6.99
N THR A 199 30.02 -1.06 6.02
CA THR A 199 29.38 0.25 6.22
C THR A 199 28.29 0.14 7.30
N ASN A 200 28.05 1.22 8.05
CA ASN A 200 26.95 1.24 9.02
C ASN A 200 25.61 0.93 8.33
N ALA A 201 25.36 1.55 7.17
CA ALA A 201 24.17 1.31 6.37
C ALA A 201 23.98 -0.18 6.04
N TYR A 202 25.02 -0.90 5.62
CA TYR A 202 24.96 -2.34 5.38
C TYR A 202 24.65 -3.12 6.68
N GLN A 203 25.32 -2.79 7.78
CA GLN A 203 25.11 -3.47 9.07
C GLN A 203 23.70 -3.24 9.63
N ILE A 204 23.11 -2.05 9.43
CA ILE A 204 21.72 -1.75 9.77
C ILE A 204 20.76 -2.64 8.98
N ILE A 205 20.97 -2.75 7.66
CA ILE A 205 20.16 -3.62 6.80
C ILE A 205 20.28 -5.08 7.24
N LYS A 206 21.51 -5.54 7.53
CA LYS A 206 21.80 -6.88 8.01
C LYS A 206 21.12 -7.19 9.36
N ALA A 207 21.03 -6.23 10.27
CA ALA A 207 20.42 -6.42 11.58
C ALA A 207 18.87 -6.38 11.52
N LEU A 208 18.30 -5.48 10.73
CA LEU A 208 16.86 -5.21 10.75
C LEU A 208 16.05 -6.02 9.72
N SER A 209 16.65 -6.46 8.62
CA SER A 209 15.92 -7.28 7.64
C SER A 209 15.45 -8.64 8.21
N PRO A 210 16.25 -9.40 9.00
CA PRO A 210 15.75 -10.62 9.63
C PRO A 210 14.71 -10.33 10.71
N LEU A 211 14.83 -9.19 11.41
CA LEU A 211 13.87 -8.79 12.44
C LEU A 211 12.46 -8.63 11.85
N ARG A 212 12.34 -8.10 10.62
CA ARG A 212 11.03 -8.02 9.93
C ARG A 212 10.41 -9.39 9.67
N GLN A 213 11.22 -10.42 9.48
CA GLN A 213 10.73 -11.80 9.26
C GLN A 213 10.35 -12.48 10.58
N SER A 214 11.09 -12.19 11.66
CA SER A 214 10.92 -12.88 12.94
C SER A 214 9.94 -12.20 13.91
N ASN A 215 9.56 -10.95 13.67
CA ASN A 215 8.66 -10.19 14.54
C ASN A 215 7.49 -9.62 13.73
N SER A 216 6.30 -10.16 13.97
CA SER A 216 5.07 -9.85 13.23
C SER A 216 4.66 -8.38 13.37
N ALA A 217 5.09 -7.69 14.43
CA ALA A 217 4.83 -6.27 14.62
C ALA A 217 5.39 -5.43 13.47
N LEU A 218 6.53 -5.81 12.88
CA LEU A 218 7.10 -5.06 11.77
C LEU A 218 6.37 -5.32 10.45
N GLY A 219 5.96 -6.58 10.22
CA GLY A 219 5.23 -6.99 9.03
C GLY A 219 3.78 -6.49 8.98
N TYR A 220 3.09 -6.53 10.12
CA TYR A 220 1.63 -6.34 10.16
C TYR A 220 1.14 -5.25 11.13
N GLY A 221 1.98 -4.86 12.10
CA GLY A 221 1.53 -4.08 13.24
C GLY A 221 1.25 -2.61 12.97
N ASP A 222 0.32 -2.05 13.72
CA ASP A 222 0.00 -0.63 13.72
C ASP A 222 1.18 0.19 14.25
N THR A 223 1.27 1.46 13.84
CA THR A 223 2.24 2.42 14.35
C THR A 223 1.60 3.34 15.39
N LYS A 224 2.23 3.49 16.56
CA LYS A 224 1.81 4.45 17.60
C LYS A 224 2.97 5.33 18.05
N GLN A 225 2.75 6.64 18.09
CA GLN A 225 3.68 7.59 18.71
C GLN A 225 3.71 7.38 20.23
N LYS A 226 4.91 7.30 20.80
CA LYS A 226 5.15 7.08 22.24
C LYS A 226 5.90 8.24 22.89
N TRP A 227 6.80 8.89 22.15
CA TRP A 227 7.45 10.13 22.56
C TRP A 227 7.80 10.98 21.33
N ILE A 228 7.64 12.30 21.38
CA ILE A 228 7.93 13.16 20.23
C ILE A 228 8.36 14.57 20.65
N ASN A 229 9.32 15.14 19.91
CA ASN A 229 9.56 16.57 19.83
C ASN A 229 10.00 16.93 18.39
N ASN A 230 10.66 18.07 18.16
CA ASN A 230 11.11 18.43 16.80
C ASN A 230 12.17 17.47 16.22
N ASP A 231 13.02 16.88 17.07
CA ASP A 231 14.20 16.13 16.66
C ASP A 231 14.15 14.65 17.04
N VAL A 232 13.32 14.28 18.00
CA VAL A 232 13.19 12.92 18.51
C VAL A 232 11.81 12.37 18.18
N TYR A 233 11.81 11.15 17.66
CA TYR A 233 10.61 10.36 17.46
C TYR A 233 10.82 8.99 18.07
N ILE A 234 9.95 8.62 19.00
CA ILE A 234 9.86 7.26 19.53
C ILE A 234 8.49 6.73 19.19
N TYR A 235 8.46 5.64 18.43
CA TYR A 235 7.24 4.99 17.99
C TYR A 235 7.28 3.49 18.28
N GLU A 236 6.09 2.91 18.36
CA GLU A 236 5.86 1.51 18.63
C GLU A 236 5.12 0.88 17.46
N ARG A 237 5.63 -0.25 17.00
CA ARG A 237 4.93 -1.20 16.13
C ARG A 237 4.37 -2.30 17.01
N LYS A 238 3.09 -2.65 16.84
CA LYS A 238 2.44 -3.71 17.64
C LYS A 238 1.49 -4.54 16.80
N PHE A 239 1.63 -5.86 16.87
CA PHE A 239 0.71 -6.84 16.30
C PHE A 239 0.52 -7.95 17.32
N GLY A 240 -0.71 -8.17 17.79
CA GLY A 240 -0.93 -9.08 18.92
C GLY A 240 -0.07 -8.69 20.12
N ASP A 241 0.75 -9.63 20.60
CA ASP A 241 1.71 -9.43 21.70
C ASP A 241 3.13 -9.11 21.21
N ASP A 242 3.37 -9.18 19.91
CA ASP A 242 4.62 -8.78 19.29
C ASP A 242 4.73 -7.25 19.29
N VAL A 243 5.89 -6.74 19.72
CA VAL A 243 6.15 -5.30 19.88
C VAL A 243 7.56 -4.97 19.42
N VAL A 244 7.69 -3.90 18.63
CA VAL A 244 8.98 -3.25 18.35
C VAL A 244 8.88 -1.77 18.68
N VAL A 245 9.77 -1.28 19.53
CA VAL A 245 9.90 0.14 19.86
C VAL A 245 11.16 0.68 19.21
N VAL A 246 11.02 1.82 18.54
CA VAL A 246 12.11 2.47 17.81
C VAL A 246 12.24 3.89 18.30
N ALA A 247 13.46 4.30 18.63
CA ALA A 247 13.79 5.68 18.98
C ALA A 247 14.79 6.25 17.98
N LEU A 248 14.53 7.47 17.49
CA LEU A 248 15.37 8.21 16.57
C LEU A 248 15.61 9.61 17.13
N ASN A 249 16.85 10.09 17.13
CA ASN A 249 17.19 11.48 17.42
C ASN A 249 18.00 12.09 16.28
N LYS A 250 17.34 12.88 15.41
CA LYS A 250 18.02 13.57 14.30
C LYS A 250 18.80 14.82 14.73
N GLY A 251 18.59 15.28 15.96
CA GLY A 251 19.30 16.42 16.53
C GLY A 251 20.72 16.04 16.95
N SER A 252 21.64 17.00 16.99
CA SER A 252 23.03 16.76 17.41
C SER A 252 23.20 16.64 18.94
N SER A 253 22.21 17.08 19.71
CA SER A 253 22.25 17.08 21.17
C SER A 253 21.57 15.85 21.78
N SER A 254 22.12 15.38 22.90
CA SER A 254 21.47 14.35 23.71
C SER A 254 20.17 14.89 24.31
N VAL A 255 19.13 14.06 24.35
CA VAL A 255 17.82 14.39 24.95
C VAL A 255 17.53 13.41 26.08
N ASN A 256 17.12 13.94 27.24
CA ASN A 256 16.62 13.10 28.33
C ASN A 256 15.19 12.65 28.02
N ILE A 257 15.00 11.35 27.82
CA ILE A 257 13.70 10.75 27.60
C ILE A 257 13.14 10.36 28.96
N SER A 258 12.00 10.96 29.31
CA SER A 258 11.26 10.69 30.52
C SER A 258 9.79 10.50 30.22
N GLY A 259 9.10 9.72 31.07
CA GLY A 259 7.68 9.43 30.92
C GLY A 259 7.33 8.54 29.71
N LEU A 260 8.31 7.87 29.10
CA LEU A 260 8.05 6.93 28.01
C LEU A 260 7.30 5.71 28.55
N VAL A 261 6.16 5.39 27.92
CA VAL A 261 5.37 4.19 28.18
C VAL A 261 5.38 3.34 26.93
N THR A 262 5.37 2.02 27.06
CA THR A 262 5.40 1.04 25.97
C THR A 262 4.54 -0.19 26.28
N SER A 263 4.17 -0.92 25.23
CA SER A 263 3.57 -2.25 25.30
C SER A 263 4.59 -3.38 25.50
N LEU A 264 5.91 -3.10 25.48
CA LEU A 264 6.92 -4.09 25.82
C LEU A 264 6.66 -4.64 27.24
N PRO A 265 6.74 -5.96 27.45
CA PRO A 265 6.68 -6.55 28.79
C PRO A 265 7.79 -6.02 29.72
N SER A 266 7.61 -6.19 31.04
CA SER A 266 8.67 -5.84 32.00
C SER A 266 9.93 -6.64 31.71
N GLY A 267 11.08 -5.97 31.63
CA GLY A 267 12.33 -6.62 31.27
C GLY A 267 13.44 -5.64 30.88
N ASN A 268 14.61 -6.20 30.60
CA ASN A 268 15.76 -5.49 30.06
C ASN A 268 15.84 -5.78 28.56
N TYR A 269 15.92 -4.74 27.74
CA TYR A 269 15.98 -4.86 26.29
C TYR A 269 17.28 -4.24 25.79
N SER A 270 18.08 -5.07 25.12
CA SER A 270 19.25 -4.59 24.40
C SER A 270 18.87 -3.98 23.06
N ASP A 271 19.64 -3.00 22.60
CA ASP A 271 19.49 -2.44 21.26
C ASP A 271 19.82 -3.51 20.20
N VAL A 272 18.85 -3.82 19.32
CA VAL A 272 19.00 -4.78 18.23
C VAL A 272 20.11 -4.37 17.26
N LEU A 273 20.38 -3.07 17.12
CA LEU A 273 21.44 -2.56 16.24
C LEU A 273 22.85 -2.73 16.83
N GLY A 274 22.99 -3.28 18.04
CA GLY A 274 24.28 -3.47 18.70
C GLY A 274 25.05 -2.16 18.88
N LYS A 275 24.34 -1.03 19.02
CA LYS A 275 24.91 0.32 19.16
C LYS A 275 25.65 0.84 17.92
N THR A 276 25.43 0.23 16.74
CA THR A 276 26.00 0.67 15.44
C THR A 276 25.72 2.15 15.15
N VAL A 277 24.57 2.64 15.62
CA VAL A 277 24.12 4.03 15.50
C VAL A 277 23.88 4.67 16.88
N ASN A 278 24.77 4.37 17.82
CA ASN A 278 24.79 4.97 19.17
C ASN A 278 23.50 4.75 19.98
N GLY A 279 22.83 3.61 19.77
CA GLY A 279 21.66 3.18 20.54
C GLY A 279 22.00 2.80 21.98
N ASN A 280 20.97 2.69 22.81
CA ASN A 280 21.08 2.34 24.23
C ASN A 280 20.18 1.17 24.59
N ASP A 281 20.53 0.47 25.66
CA ASP A 281 19.67 -0.55 26.27
C ASP A 281 18.63 0.14 27.17
N ILE A 282 17.45 -0.46 27.33
CA ILE A 282 16.37 0.08 28.17
C ILE A 282 15.88 -0.94 29.20
N VAL A 283 15.26 -0.43 30.26
CA VAL A 283 14.58 -1.23 31.29
C VAL A 283 13.12 -0.81 31.34
N VAL A 284 12.22 -1.78 31.21
CA VAL A 284 10.77 -1.59 31.24
C VAL A 284 10.22 -2.18 32.54
N ASN A 285 9.43 -1.40 33.26
CA ASN A 285 8.78 -1.77 34.52
C ASN A 285 7.28 -1.51 34.41
N LYS A 286 6.49 -2.58 34.22
CA LYS A 286 5.03 -2.51 34.04
C LYS A 286 4.61 -1.47 32.99
N GLY A 287 5.28 -1.51 31.83
CA GLY A 287 5.05 -0.61 30.70
C GLY A 287 5.76 0.76 30.79
N ALA A 288 6.23 1.18 31.96
CA ALA A 288 7.02 2.40 32.09
C ALA A 288 8.50 2.13 31.79
N VAL A 289 9.12 2.93 30.93
CA VAL A 289 10.55 2.85 30.63
C VAL A 289 11.32 3.74 31.59
N ASN A 290 12.40 3.22 32.19
CA ASN A 290 13.30 4.04 33.01
C ASN A 290 13.84 5.22 32.19
N ASN A 291 13.99 6.39 32.82
CA ASN A 291 14.55 7.55 32.14
C ASN A 291 15.95 7.22 31.59
N PHE A 292 16.22 7.66 30.36
CA PHE A 292 17.51 7.46 29.70
C PHE A 292 17.86 8.67 28.85
N ASN A 293 19.13 8.80 28.50
CA ASN A 293 19.59 9.83 27.57
C ASN A 293 19.69 9.22 26.18
N LEU A 294 18.92 9.73 25.22
CA LEU A 294 19.05 9.37 23.82
C LEU A 294 20.07 10.31 23.19
N ALA A 295 21.22 9.77 22.77
CA ALA A 295 22.31 10.55 22.20
C ALA A 295 21.85 11.33 20.96
N GLY A 296 22.52 12.44 20.64
CA GLY A 296 22.31 13.10 19.36
C GLY A 296 22.73 12.19 18.20
N ASN A 297 22.11 12.34 17.03
CA ASN A 297 22.45 11.59 15.82
C ASN A 297 22.40 10.06 16.04
N SER A 298 21.43 9.59 16.84
CA SER A 298 21.35 8.18 17.25
C SER A 298 20.03 7.53 16.87
N ALA A 299 20.03 6.19 16.87
CA ALA A 299 18.82 5.39 16.82
C ALA A 299 18.96 4.16 17.73
N ALA A 300 17.84 3.64 18.22
CA ALA A 300 17.78 2.39 18.97
C ALA A 300 16.52 1.61 18.59
N VAL A 301 16.63 0.28 18.58
CA VAL A 301 15.51 -0.62 18.30
C VAL A 301 15.44 -1.67 19.40
N TRP A 302 14.27 -1.81 20.01
CA TRP A 302 13.99 -2.82 21.03
C TRP A 302 12.82 -3.68 20.59
N SER A 303 12.95 -5.00 20.74
CA SER A 303 12.01 -5.97 20.22
C SER A 303 11.58 -6.95 21.30
N TYR A 304 10.29 -7.31 21.26
CA TYR A 304 9.72 -8.46 21.94
C TYR A 304 8.83 -9.19 20.95
N ASN A 305 8.95 -10.51 20.90
CA ASN A 305 8.03 -11.37 20.16
C ASN A 305 7.78 -12.66 20.93
N THR A 306 6.57 -13.18 20.80
CA THR A 306 6.14 -14.41 21.49
C THR A 306 5.11 -15.14 20.65
N ASN A 307 5.03 -16.46 20.80
CA ASN A 307 3.92 -17.21 20.22
C ASN A 307 2.62 -16.78 20.91
N THR A 308 1.56 -16.57 20.14
CA THR A 308 0.23 -16.25 20.65
C THR A 308 -0.79 -17.33 20.29
N SER A 309 -1.81 -17.48 21.13
CA SER A 309 -2.97 -18.34 20.86
C SER A 309 -4.21 -17.53 20.47
N THR A 310 -4.11 -16.20 20.42
CA THR A 310 -5.18 -15.33 19.97
C THR A 310 -4.97 -15.10 18.47
N PRO A 311 -5.89 -15.57 17.60
CA PRO A 311 -5.72 -15.43 16.16
C PRO A 311 -5.76 -13.96 15.75
N ASN A 312 -4.80 -13.54 14.96
CA ASN A 312 -4.73 -12.18 14.43
C ASN A 312 -4.33 -12.21 12.95
N ILE A 313 -5.24 -11.76 12.09
CA ILE A 313 -5.05 -11.63 10.65
C ILE A 313 -4.23 -10.36 10.39
N GLY A 314 -3.05 -10.54 9.79
CA GLY A 314 -2.15 -9.46 9.38
C GLY A 314 -2.38 -9.03 7.93
N ASN A 315 -2.65 -9.97 7.04
CA ASN A 315 -3.01 -9.68 5.65
C ASN A 315 -3.89 -10.74 5.00
N VAL A 316 -4.63 -10.35 3.96
CA VAL A 316 -5.37 -11.24 3.06
C VAL A 316 -4.93 -10.93 1.62
N ALA A 317 -4.09 -11.80 1.06
CA ALA A 317 -3.54 -11.67 -0.28
C ALA A 317 -4.28 -12.60 -1.26
N HIS A 318 -4.52 -12.19 -2.49
CA HIS A 318 -4.25 -10.89 -3.12
C HIS A 318 -5.44 -9.93 -2.89
N PRO A 319 -5.28 -8.60 -3.02
CA PRO A 319 -6.29 -7.63 -2.56
C PRO A 319 -7.66 -7.73 -3.26
N MET A 320 -7.74 -8.48 -4.37
CA MET A 320 -9.00 -8.83 -5.02
C MET A 320 -9.01 -10.27 -5.54
N ALA A 321 -10.19 -10.89 -5.57
CA ALA A 321 -10.40 -12.21 -6.19
C ALA A 321 -11.87 -12.43 -6.56
N LYS A 322 -12.13 -13.52 -7.30
CA LYS A 322 -13.46 -14.00 -7.66
C LYS A 322 -13.88 -15.17 -6.79
N VAL A 323 -15.19 -15.41 -6.73
CA VAL A 323 -15.75 -16.63 -6.14
C VAL A 323 -15.06 -17.87 -6.71
N GLY A 324 -14.61 -18.76 -5.82
CA GLY A 324 -13.91 -20.00 -6.15
C GLY A 324 -12.39 -19.89 -6.28
N GLN A 325 -11.82 -18.68 -6.41
CA GLN A 325 -10.37 -18.50 -6.44
C GLN A 325 -9.75 -18.71 -5.05
N GLU A 326 -8.52 -19.21 -5.03
CA GLU A 326 -7.75 -19.38 -3.80
C GLU A 326 -7.13 -18.06 -3.36
N VAL A 327 -7.22 -17.77 -2.06
CA VAL A 327 -6.60 -16.61 -1.42
C VAL A 327 -5.83 -17.04 -0.19
N VAL A 328 -4.82 -16.26 0.17
CA VAL A 328 -3.87 -16.54 1.26
C VAL A 328 -4.10 -15.54 2.39
N ILE A 329 -4.40 -16.04 3.58
CA ILE A 329 -4.54 -15.26 4.81
C ILE A 329 -3.28 -15.49 5.63
N THR A 330 -2.59 -14.42 6.01
CA THR A 330 -1.36 -14.47 6.83
C THR A 330 -1.52 -13.72 8.14
N GLY A 331 -0.82 -14.17 9.17
CA GLY A 331 -0.90 -13.60 10.52
C GLY A 331 -0.31 -14.54 11.55
N GLU A 332 -0.90 -14.60 12.74
CA GLU A 332 -0.41 -15.41 13.87
C GLU A 332 -1.55 -15.98 14.72
N GLY A 333 -1.26 -17.04 15.47
CA GLY A 333 -2.18 -17.60 16.45
C GLY A 333 -3.39 -18.32 15.84
N PHE A 334 -3.31 -18.72 14.57
CA PHE A 334 -4.37 -19.49 13.92
C PHE A 334 -4.47 -20.93 14.47
N GLY A 335 -3.41 -21.41 15.11
CA GLY A 335 -3.25 -22.78 15.60
C GLY A 335 -3.00 -23.78 14.47
N SER A 336 -2.58 -25.00 14.83
CA SER A 336 -2.37 -26.09 13.87
C SER A 336 -3.65 -26.85 13.49
N GLY A 337 -4.70 -26.72 14.29
CA GLY A 337 -5.99 -27.36 14.04
C GLY A 337 -6.86 -26.54 13.10
N LYS A 338 -7.39 -27.17 12.04
CA LYS A 338 -8.29 -26.53 11.07
C LYS A 338 -9.49 -25.88 11.76
N GLY A 339 -9.59 -24.56 11.61
CA GLY A 339 -10.73 -23.76 12.03
C GLY A 339 -11.72 -23.49 10.90
N THR A 340 -12.40 -22.34 10.97
CA THR A 340 -13.31 -21.82 9.93
C THR A 340 -12.85 -20.43 9.52
N VAL A 341 -12.88 -20.13 8.22
CA VAL A 341 -12.72 -18.78 7.68
C VAL A 341 -14.06 -18.31 7.13
N ARG A 342 -14.39 -17.02 7.30
CA ARG A 342 -15.63 -16.42 6.79
C ARG A 342 -15.36 -15.18 5.97
N PHE A 343 -16.15 -15.03 4.89
CA PHE A 343 -16.30 -13.81 4.11
C PHE A 343 -17.69 -13.26 4.43
N GLY A 344 -17.74 -12.18 5.19
CA GLY A 344 -18.95 -11.74 5.89
C GLY A 344 -19.45 -12.86 6.80
N ASN A 345 -20.64 -13.38 6.49
CA ASN A 345 -21.27 -14.47 7.24
C ASN A 345 -21.12 -15.85 6.58
N VAL A 346 -20.46 -15.93 5.42
CA VAL A 346 -20.38 -17.16 4.62
C VAL A 346 -19.04 -17.86 4.87
N ALA A 347 -19.07 -19.14 5.25
CA ALA A 347 -17.87 -19.93 5.46
C ALA A 347 -17.16 -20.24 4.13
N ALA A 348 -15.85 -20.10 4.12
CA ALA A 348 -14.98 -20.43 3.00
C ALA A 348 -14.49 -21.89 3.06
N GLU A 349 -14.24 -22.50 1.90
CA GLU A 349 -13.58 -23.80 1.82
C GLU A 349 -12.10 -23.64 2.16
N VAL A 350 -11.66 -24.22 3.29
CA VAL A 350 -10.24 -24.23 3.67
C VAL A 350 -9.47 -25.27 2.87
N VAL A 351 -8.46 -24.80 2.12
CA VAL A 351 -7.53 -25.58 1.30
C VAL A 351 -6.33 -26.06 2.14
N SER A 352 -5.69 -25.15 2.88
CA SER A 352 -4.60 -25.46 3.81
C SER A 352 -4.66 -24.57 5.06
N TRP A 353 -4.10 -25.05 6.17
CA TRP A 353 -4.11 -24.34 7.44
C TRP A 353 -2.80 -24.58 8.20
N SER A 354 -2.14 -23.51 8.61
CA SER A 354 -1.06 -23.48 9.60
C SER A 354 -1.34 -22.38 10.62
N ASP A 355 -0.45 -22.22 11.60
CA ASP A 355 -0.57 -21.19 12.63
C ASP A 355 -0.44 -19.75 12.08
N ASN A 356 0.18 -19.58 10.91
CA ASN A 356 0.52 -18.29 10.34
C ASN A 356 0.08 -18.08 8.88
N GLU A 357 -0.42 -19.13 8.22
CA GLU A 357 -0.91 -19.09 6.85
C GLU A 357 -2.13 -20.00 6.65
N ILE A 358 -3.18 -19.47 6.04
CA ILE A 358 -4.36 -20.24 5.65
C ILE A 358 -4.65 -19.96 4.19
N LYS A 359 -4.88 -21.02 3.41
CA LYS A 359 -5.40 -20.90 2.05
C LYS A 359 -6.86 -21.30 2.05
N VAL A 360 -7.69 -20.47 1.42
CA VAL A 360 -9.13 -20.73 1.29
C VAL A 360 -9.61 -20.39 -0.11
N LYS A 361 -10.72 -21.00 -0.54
CA LYS A 361 -11.45 -20.53 -1.73
C LYS A 361 -12.48 -19.49 -1.34
N VAL A 362 -12.55 -18.38 -2.08
CA VAL A 362 -13.57 -17.36 -1.88
C VAL A 362 -14.96 -18.00 -2.03
N PRO A 363 -15.83 -17.94 -1.00
CA PRO A 363 -17.14 -18.56 -1.06
C PRO A 363 -18.11 -17.74 -1.92
N ASN A 364 -19.30 -18.29 -2.19
CA ASN A 364 -20.36 -17.58 -2.92
C ASN A 364 -20.92 -16.42 -2.09
N VAL A 365 -20.32 -15.24 -2.24
CA VAL A 365 -20.73 -13.96 -1.62
C VAL A 365 -21.00 -12.92 -2.71
N PRO A 366 -21.85 -11.91 -2.45
CA PRO A 366 -22.01 -10.79 -3.38
C PRO A 366 -20.68 -10.09 -3.63
N ALA A 367 -20.44 -9.67 -4.88
CA ALA A 367 -19.28 -8.88 -5.24
C ALA A 367 -19.30 -7.49 -4.56
N GLY A 368 -18.10 -6.95 -4.36
CA GLY A 368 -17.80 -5.75 -3.58
C GLY A 368 -16.88 -6.06 -2.40
N LYS A 369 -16.70 -5.05 -1.54
CA LYS A 369 -15.88 -5.14 -0.33
C LYS A 369 -16.56 -6.03 0.72
N VAL A 370 -15.85 -7.06 1.19
CA VAL A 370 -16.31 -8.05 2.17
C VAL A 370 -15.31 -8.16 3.31
N ALA A 371 -15.82 -8.25 4.53
CA ALA A 371 -15.00 -8.47 5.72
C ALA A 371 -14.54 -9.95 5.78
N VAL A 372 -13.27 -10.18 6.10
CA VAL A 372 -12.69 -11.51 6.32
C VAL A 372 -12.37 -11.69 7.80
N SER A 373 -12.75 -12.84 8.34
CA SER A 373 -12.46 -13.25 9.72
C SER A 373 -12.24 -14.76 9.79
N LEU A 374 -11.62 -15.22 10.88
CA LEU A 374 -11.47 -16.64 11.14
C LEU A 374 -11.78 -16.99 12.60
N ARG A 375 -12.15 -18.26 12.79
CA ARG A 375 -12.34 -18.88 14.08
C ARG A 375 -11.46 -20.11 14.18
N THR A 376 -10.59 -20.19 15.18
CA THR A 376 -9.69 -21.35 15.39
C THR A 376 -10.47 -22.61 15.77
N ALA A 377 -9.83 -23.78 15.70
CA ALA A 377 -10.41 -25.04 16.19
C ALA A 377 -10.80 -24.98 17.69
N GLY A 378 -10.09 -24.17 18.49
CA GLY A 378 -10.42 -23.89 19.88
C GLY A 378 -11.60 -22.93 20.09
N GLY A 379 -12.19 -22.43 19.00
CA GLY A 379 -13.38 -21.58 19.04
C GLY A 379 -13.11 -20.09 19.27
N ILE A 380 -11.87 -19.63 19.17
CA ILE A 380 -11.45 -18.23 19.35
C ILE A 380 -11.58 -17.50 18.00
N GLU A 381 -12.22 -16.33 17.99
CA GLU A 381 -12.39 -15.48 16.80
C GLU A 381 -11.20 -14.51 16.65
N SER A 382 -10.83 -14.20 15.41
CA SER A 382 -9.80 -13.20 15.08
C SER A 382 -10.32 -11.77 15.11
N ASN A 383 -9.41 -10.82 14.89
CA ASN A 383 -9.76 -9.51 14.34
C ASN A 383 -10.44 -9.65 12.97
N ILE A 384 -11.06 -8.55 12.52
CA ILE A 384 -11.70 -8.45 11.21
C ILE A 384 -10.77 -7.73 10.24
N TYR A 385 -10.50 -8.35 9.09
CA TYR A 385 -9.90 -7.69 7.93
C TYR A 385 -11.03 -7.10 7.07
N GLY A 386 -11.21 -5.78 7.10
CA GLY A 386 -12.49 -5.17 6.74
C GLY A 386 -12.88 -5.10 5.26
N ASN A 387 -11.90 -5.02 4.35
CA ASN A 387 -12.12 -4.48 3.00
C ASN A 387 -11.59 -5.36 1.86
N TYR A 388 -11.83 -6.68 1.90
CA TYR A 388 -11.42 -7.59 0.83
C TYR A 388 -12.30 -7.41 -0.42
N ASP A 389 -11.73 -7.17 -1.62
CA ASP A 389 -12.52 -6.92 -2.84
C ASP A 389 -12.89 -8.22 -3.57
N VAL A 390 -14.17 -8.59 -3.57
CA VAL A 390 -14.67 -9.71 -4.38
C VAL A 390 -15.24 -9.17 -5.68
N VAL A 391 -14.69 -9.56 -6.83
CA VAL A 391 -15.21 -9.09 -8.14
C VAL A 391 -16.25 -10.07 -8.72
N SER A 392 -17.19 -9.57 -9.53
CA SER A 392 -18.37 -10.34 -9.96
C SER A 392 -18.10 -11.40 -11.03
N GLY A 393 -16.94 -11.37 -11.67
CA GLY A 393 -16.54 -12.29 -12.72
C GLY A 393 -15.27 -11.79 -13.42
N ASP A 394 -14.88 -12.47 -14.50
CA ASP A 394 -13.78 -12.03 -15.36
C ASP A 394 -14.05 -10.61 -15.85
N LEU A 395 -13.08 -9.71 -15.69
CA LEU A 395 -13.28 -8.31 -16.00
C LEU A 395 -12.84 -7.95 -17.42
N VAL A 396 -13.64 -7.12 -18.10
CA VAL A 396 -13.32 -6.53 -19.41
C VAL A 396 -13.54 -5.02 -19.36
N THR A 397 -12.70 -4.28 -20.08
CA THR A 397 -12.79 -2.82 -20.13
C THR A 397 -13.71 -2.38 -21.26
N VAL A 398 -14.76 -1.62 -20.94
CA VAL A 398 -15.73 -1.07 -21.89
C VAL A 398 -15.71 0.45 -21.82
N ARG A 399 -15.66 1.11 -22.99
CA ARG A 399 -15.83 2.58 -23.08
C ARG A 399 -17.29 2.94 -23.17
N PHE A 400 -17.81 3.57 -22.13
CA PHE A 400 -19.13 4.18 -22.13
C PHE A 400 -19.01 5.58 -22.73
N VAL A 401 -19.88 5.89 -23.70
CA VAL A 401 -19.92 7.21 -24.35
C VAL A 401 -21.36 7.71 -24.35
N VAL A 402 -21.58 8.94 -23.88
CA VAL A 402 -22.88 9.61 -24.01
C VAL A 402 -22.71 10.91 -24.79
N LYS A 403 -23.58 11.09 -25.78
CA LYS A 403 -23.59 12.27 -26.66
C LYS A 403 -24.64 13.25 -26.17
N ASN A 404 -24.42 14.53 -26.48
CA ASN A 404 -25.39 15.61 -26.22
C ASN A 404 -25.78 15.78 -24.75
N ALA A 405 -24.90 15.39 -23.81
CA ALA A 405 -25.11 15.56 -22.38
C ALA A 405 -24.56 16.91 -21.90
N THR A 406 -25.39 17.95 -21.96
CA THR A 406 -25.05 19.28 -21.45
C THR A 406 -25.12 19.33 -19.92
N THR A 407 -24.28 20.14 -19.28
CA THR A 407 -24.26 20.31 -17.81
C THR A 407 -24.31 21.79 -17.43
N ASN A 408 -24.85 22.10 -16.25
CA ASN A 408 -24.71 23.43 -15.66
C ASN A 408 -23.32 23.60 -15.02
N LEU A 409 -22.99 24.83 -14.64
CA LEU A 409 -21.75 25.10 -13.93
C LEU A 409 -21.69 24.30 -12.62
N GLY A 410 -20.59 23.56 -12.42
CA GLY A 410 -20.38 22.68 -11.26
C GLY A 410 -21.03 21.29 -11.36
N GLU A 411 -21.87 21.04 -12.38
CA GLU A 411 -22.38 19.70 -12.66
C GLU A 411 -21.37 18.88 -13.46
N ASN A 412 -21.18 17.64 -13.03
CA ASN A 412 -20.43 16.63 -13.78
C ASN A 412 -21.31 15.40 -14.04
N LEU A 413 -20.92 14.63 -15.04
CA LEU A 413 -21.62 13.40 -15.42
C LEU A 413 -20.96 12.17 -14.79
N TYR A 414 -21.79 11.21 -14.38
CA TYR A 414 -21.40 9.95 -13.75
C TYR A 414 -22.17 8.78 -14.37
N LEU A 415 -21.63 7.58 -14.29
CA LEU A 415 -22.25 6.32 -14.73
C LEU A 415 -22.67 5.49 -13.51
N VAL A 416 -23.87 4.92 -13.55
CA VAL A 416 -24.35 3.99 -12.52
C VAL A 416 -25.19 2.88 -13.17
N GLY A 417 -25.16 1.67 -12.62
CA GLY A 417 -25.83 0.53 -13.24
C GLY A 417 -26.06 -0.66 -12.32
N SER A 418 -26.51 -1.77 -12.90
CA SER A 418 -27.09 -2.91 -12.20
C SER A 418 -26.09 -3.81 -11.47
N VAL A 419 -24.82 -3.79 -11.87
CA VAL A 419 -23.76 -4.63 -11.29
C VAL A 419 -22.94 -3.86 -10.23
N PRO A 420 -22.28 -4.56 -9.29
CA PRO A 420 -21.45 -3.92 -8.26
C PRO A 420 -20.35 -3.01 -8.81
N GLU A 421 -19.74 -3.40 -9.93
CA GLU A 421 -18.74 -2.60 -10.65
C GLU A 421 -19.33 -1.27 -11.17
N LEU A 422 -20.65 -1.20 -11.40
CA LEU A 422 -21.38 0.02 -11.75
C LEU A 422 -22.12 0.65 -10.54
N GLY A 423 -21.78 0.23 -9.33
CA GLY A 423 -22.33 0.78 -8.09
C GLY A 423 -23.71 0.26 -7.68
N SER A 424 -24.26 -0.77 -8.34
CA SER A 424 -25.57 -1.38 -8.01
C SER A 424 -26.69 -0.36 -7.81
N TRP A 425 -26.85 0.57 -8.77
CA TRP A 425 -27.81 1.68 -8.76
C TRP A 425 -27.64 2.70 -7.62
N ASN A 426 -26.57 2.60 -6.83
CA ASN A 426 -26.27 3.57 -5.80
C ASN A 426 -25.50 4.78 -6.38
N ALA A 427 -26.19 5.92 -6.51
CA ALA A 427 -25.62 7.17 -7.01
C ALA A 427 -24.42 7.71 -6.20
N SER A 428 -24.27 7.31 -4.93
CA SER A 428 -23.09 7.66 -4.13
C SER A 428 -21.84 6.89 -4.56
N LYS A 429 -22.02 5.75 -5.24
CA LYS A 429 -20.97 4.88 -5.79
C LYS A 429 -20.86 4.97 -7.32
N ALA A 430 -21.52 5.95 -7.94
CA ALA A 430 -21.47 6.14 -9.38
C ALA A 430 -20.05 6.47 -9.86
N ILE A 431 -19.63 5.88 -10.97
CA ILE A 431 -18.31 6.05 -11.57
C ILE A 431 -18.21 7.43 -12.22
N GLY A 432 -17.14 8.16 -11.92
CA GLY A 432 -16.83 9.44 -12.52
C GLY A 432 -16.18 10.42 -11.54
N ALA A 433 -16.08 11.71 -11.87
CA ALA A 433 -16.66 12.35 -13.06
C ALA A 433 -16.14 11.79 -14.39
N LEU A 434 -17.03 11.69 -15.38
CA LEU A 434 -16.68 11.31 -16.74
C LEU A 434 -15.74 12.33 -17.41
N TYR A 435 -15.03 11.87 -18.43
CA TYR A 435 -14.11 12.66 -19.24
C TYR A 435 -14.77 13.26 -20.47
N ASN A 436 -14.25 14.37 -21.00
CA ASN A 436 -14.91 15.11 -22.09
C ASN A 436 -13.99 16.07 -22.88
N GLN A 437 -12.67 15.84 -22.90
CA GLN A 437 -11.71 16.77 -23.50
C GLN A 437 -10.85 16.17 -24.62
N VAL A 438 -10.33 14.96 -24.41
CA VAL A 438 -9.27 14.37 -25.24
C VAL A 438 -9.85 13.46 -26.32
N VAL A 439 -10.39 12.29 -25.95
CA VAL A 439 -10.94 11.33 -26.93
C VAL A 439 -12.25 11.84 -27.52
N TYR A 440 -13.16 12.31 -26.66
CA TYR A 440 -14.39 12.97 -27.04
C TYR A 440 -14.43 14.36 -26.41
N LYS A 441 -15.10 15.30 -27.08
CA LYS A 441 -15.24 16.69 -26.62
C LYS A 441 -16.66 16.96 -26.13
N TYR A 442 -16.78 17.72 -25.04
CA TYR A 442 -18.06 18.24 -24.56
C TYR A 442 -18.91 18.82 -25.72
N PRO A 443 -20.23 18.54 -25.81
CA PRO A 443 -21.09 17.88 -24.81
C PRO A 443 -21.13 16.35 -24.91
N THR A 444 -20.11 15.72 -25.51
CA THR A 444 -19.93 14.25 -25.44
C THR A 444 -19.00 13.91 -24.28
N TRP A 445 -19.40 12.94 -23.48
CA TRP A 445 -18.65 12.46 -22.32
C TRP A 445 -18.33 10.98 -22.47
N TYR A 446 -17.26 10.51 -21.85
CA TYR A 446 -16.84 9.12 -21.87
C TYR A 446 -16.12 8.68 -20.59
N TYR A 447 -16.11 7.38 -20.33
CA TYR A 447 -15.21 6.74 -19.37
C TYR A 447 -14.92 5.31 -19.80
N ASP A 448 -13.75 4.82 -19.41
CA ASP A 448 -13.36 3.41 -19.57
C ASP A 448 -13.70 2.72 -18.26
N VAL A 449 -14.43 1.61 -18.29
CA VAL A 449 -14.97 0.95 -17.08
C VAL A 449 -14.76 -0.56 -17.14
N SER A 450 -14.31 -1.14 -16.04
CA SER A 450 -14.12 -2.58 -15.89
C SER A 450 -15.46 -3.18 -15.49
N VAL A 451 -16.00 -4.06 -16.34
CA VAL A 451 -17.31 -4.71 -16.13
C VAL A 451 -17.19 -6.22 -16.31
N PRO A 452 -18.08 -7.02 -15.70
CA PRO A 452 -18.03 -8.47 -15.85
C PRO A 452 -18.31 -8.92 -17.30
N ALA A 453 -17.43 -9.76 -17.82
CA ALA A 453 -17.50 -10.29 -19.18
C ALA A 453 -18.79 -11.08 -19.43
N GLY A 454 -19.37 -10.92 -20.61
CA GLY A 454 -20.56 -11.68 -21.04
C GLY A 454 -21.82 -11.41 -20.22
N THR A 455 -21.84 -10.37 -19.39
CA THR A 455 -22.94 -10.05 -18.48
C THR A 455 -23.85 -8.99 -19.09
N ARG A 456 -25.16 -9.28 -19.15
CA ARG A 456 -26.15 -8.25 -19.51
C ARG A 456 -26.24 -7.22 -18.39
N ILE A 457 -25.74 -6.02 -18.64
CA ILE A 457 -25.78 -4.89 -17.73
C ILE A 457 -26.90 -3.91 -18.09
N GLU A 458 -27.46 -3.27 -17.08
CA GLU A 458 -28.34 -2.11 -17.23
C GLU A 458 -27.68 -0.90 -16.60
N TYR A 459 -27.78 0.27 -17.23
CA TYR A 459 -27.12 1.47 -16.72
C TYR A 459 -27.84 2.77 -17.13
N LYS A 460 -27.52 3.84 -16.41
CA LYS A 460 -27.91 5.22 -16.73
C LYS A 460 -26.78 6.19 -16.44
N PHE A 461 -26.85 7.34 -17.11
CA PHE A 461 -26.04 8.48 -16.74
C PHE A 461 -26.77 9.36 -15.72
N ILE A 462 -26.02 9.93 -14.79
CA ILE A 462 -26.54 10.86 -13.80
C ILE A 462 -25.67 12.12 -13.77
N LYS A 463 -26.30 13.29 -13.56
CA LYS A 463 -25.60 14.54 -13.27
C LYS A 463 -25.56 14.75 -11.77
N LYS A 464 -24.39 15.15 -11.26
CA LYS A 464 -24.21 15.49 -9.84
C LYS A 464 -23.63 16.89 -9.69
N ASN A 465 -24.21 17.68 -8.80
CA ASN A 465 -23.66 18.93 -8.27
C ASN A 465 -23.92 18.97 -6.76
N GLY A 466 -22.88 18.72 -5.97
CA GLY A 466 -23.04 18.47 -4.54
C GLY A 466 -23.90 17.24 -4.28
N THR A 467 -25.00 17.41 -3.53
CA THR A 467 -25.94 16.33 -3.16
C THR A 467 -27.07 16.11 -4.16
N LEU A 468 -27.30 17.04 -5.10
CA LEU A 468 -28.37 16.90 -6.08
C LEU A 468 -27.96 15.90 -7.16
N VAL A 469 -28.81 14.90 -7.40
CA VAL A 469 -28.64 13.87 -8.43
C VAL A 469 -29.77 13.95 -9.45
N THR A 470 -29.44 14.26 -10.69
CA THR A 470 -30.39 14.27 -11.81
C THR A 470 -30.17 13.02 -12.66
N TRP A 471 -31.19 12.15 -12.71
CA TRP A 471 -31.14 10.92 -13.49
C TRP A 471 -31.54 11.15 -14.95
N GLU A 472 -30.94 10.39 -15.85
CA GLU A 472 -31.42 10.26 -17.22
C GLU A 472 -32.88 9.76 -17.25
N SER A 473 -33.73 10.45 -18.00
CA SER A 473 -35.14 10.09 -18.19
C SER A 473 -35.31 8.88 -19.10
N GLY A 474 -36.44 8.18 -19.00
CA GLY A 474 -36.76 7.03 -19.85
C GLY A 474 -36.24 5.70 -19.30
N ASN A 475 -36.19 4.68 -20.16
CA ASN A 475 -35.77 3.33 -19.79
C ASN A 475 -34.26 3.25 -19.54
N ASN A 476 -33.82 2.20 -18.87
CA ASN A 476 -32.39 1.91 -18.71
C ASN A 476 -31.75 1.62 -20.06
N HIS A 477 -30.49 2.04 -20.23
CA HIS A 477 -29.65 1.49 -21.29
C HIS A 477 -29.30 0.04 -20.94
N VAL A 478 -29.11 -0.77 -21.97
CA VAL A 478 -28.79 -2.21 -21.84
C VAL A 478 -27.61 -2.51 -22.76
N TYR A 479 -26.63 -3.25 -22.25
CA TYR A 479 -25.48 -3.72 -23.02
C TYR A 479 -25.07 -5.14 -22.59
N THR A 480 -24.43 -5.88 -23.47
CA THR A 480 -23.80 -7.19 -23.19
C THR A 480 -22.47 -7.24 -23.89
#